data_AF-A0A917H729-F1
#
_entry.id   AF-A0A917H729-F1
#
_cell.length_a   1.000
_cell.length_b   1.000
_cell.length_c   1.000
_cell.angle_alpha   90.00
_cell.angle_beta   90.00
_cell.angle_gamma   90.00
#
_symmetry.space_group_name_H-M   'P 1'
#
loop_
_entity.id
_entity.type
_entity.pdbx_description
1 polymer ?
#
loop_
_entity_poly.entity_id
_entity_poly.type
_entity_poly.pdbx_seq_one_letter_code
_entity_poly.pdbx_strand_id
1 'polypeptide(L)'
;MFRWNESTQSTTASPASFKDALCDSERLLKYAAETGVEVDAATRAAVLLARSTPPDNWTEPIIDGLLEALTKLAALLKPVTADSLKAWTQDTGATVRYYLRWAIILACVIVPASIASFTTSALSNSLRTDIASANDLAVKLRAQLGVAPVGTETGGQAGTVAVTLPPGISDSEIISELQDYASTIRLIDARARELNWLVLPRVSPPAQTERSNPSQRAVYELDPRLPNYYVARDTATATYQSVRYFAQSLLNNVSIFYGALNTCILPVLYALLGTCAYLLRNFESQMSNHTFIPSPANSARFLIAAIGGAVVGLFNNFTITPEASVPPLALAFLVGYAVDVFFAFLEGLLKVFSRTEVPPRTPA
;
A
#
# COMPACT_ATOMS: atom_id res chain seq x y z
N MET A 1 -68.51 -14.95 12.45
CA MET A 1 -68.36 -14.22 13.72
C MET A 1 -66.87 -14.02 13.98
N PHE A 2 -66.25 -13.07 13.28
CA PHE A 2 -64.85 -12.69 13.48
C PHE A 2 -64.85 -11.19 13.82
N ARG A 3 -64.58 -10.89 15.10
CA ARG A 3 -64.51 -9.51 15.62
C ARG A 3 -63.26 -8.85 15.05
N TRP A 4 -63.45 -7.74 14.34
CA TRP A 4 -62.40 -6.76 14.13
C TRP A 4 -62.09 -6.11 15.47
N ASN A 5 -60.84 -6.22 15.92
CA ASN A 5 -60.33 -5.47 17.06
C ASN A 5 -59.76 -4.16 16.49
N GLU A 6 -60.58 -3.11 16.48
CA GLU A 6 -60.11 -1.74 16.26
C GLU A 6 -59.26 -1.33 17.46
N SER A 7 -57.95 -1.56 17.38
CA SER A 7 -57.01 -0.88 18.26
C SER A 7 -56.88 0.56 17.79
N THR A 8 -57.76 1.43 18.31
CA THR A 8 -57.55 2.88 18.33
C THR A 8 -56.28 3.16 19.13
N GLN A 9 -55.12 3.17 18.45
CA GLN A 9 -53.93 3.80 18.98
C GLN A 9 -54.15 5.30 18.96
N SER A 10 -54.69 5.84 20.06
CA SER A 10 -54.51 7.25 20.39
C SER A 10 -53.01 7.49 20.60
N THR A 11 -52.33 7.97 19.56
CA THR A 11 -50.94 8.44 19.62
C THR A 11 -50.90 9.72 20.45
N THR A 12 -50.97 9.60 21.78
CA THR A 12 -50.57 10.67 22.68
C THR A 12 -49.05 10.76 22.62
N ALA A 13 -48.54 11.50 21.63
CA ALA A 13 -47.12 11.86 21.55
C ALA A 13 -46.73 12.54 22.86
N SER A 14 -45.90 11.87 23.65
CA SER A 14 -45.45 12.39 24.94
C SER A 14 -44.69 13.71 24.74
N PRO A 15 -44.94 14.74 25.56
CA PRO A 15 -44.24 16.04 25.50
C PRO A 15 -42.71 15.91 25.71
N ALA A 16 -42.23 14.77 26.19
CA ALA A 16 -40.80 14.46 26.27
C ALA A 16 -40.11 14.35 24.89
N SER A 17 -40.84 14.01 23.83
CA SER A 17 -40.28 13.82 22.47
C SER A 17 -39.85 15.13 21.79
N PHE A 18 -40.42 16.26 22.20
CA PHE A 18 -40.15 17.57 21.58
C PHE A 18 -39.02 18.36 22.26
N LYS A 19 -38.42 17.81 23.33
CA LYS A 19 -37.26 18.41 23.98
C LYS A 19 -36.05 18.50 23.05
N ASP A 20 -35.87 17.49 22.19
CA ASP A 20 -34.81 17.48 21.19
C ASP A 20 -35.02 18.60 20.15
N ALA A 21 -36.26 18.81 19.70
CA ALA A 21 -36.63 19.89 18.78
C ALA A 21 -36.36 21.29 19.36
N LEU A 22 -36.57 21.49 20.68
CA LEU A 22 -36.21 22.74 21.34
C LEU A 22 -34.69 22.95 21.37
N CYS A 23 -33.92 21.95 21.80
CA CYS A 23 -32.45 22.01 21.81
C CYS A 23 -31.88 22.30 20.40
N ASP A 24 -32.46 21.69 19.38
CA ASP A 24 -32.05 21.85 17.98
C ASP A 24 -32.39 23.25 17.47
N SER A 25 -33.57 23.77 17.81
CA SER A 25 -33.97 25.16 17.50
C SER A 25 -33.08 26.19 18.19
N GLU A 26 -32.72 25.98 19.47
CA GLU A 26 -31.82 26.87 20.21
C GLU A 26 -30.41 26.90 19.63
N ARG A 27 -29.89 25.75 19.18
CA ARG A 27 -28.59 25.66 18.50
C ARG A 27 -28.57 26.44 17.19
N LEU A 28 -29.59 26.25 16.36
CA LEU A 28 -29.76 26.97 15.10
C LEU A 28 -29.91 28.47 15.32
N LEU A 29 -30.69 28.88 16.32
CA LEU A 29 -30.89 30.29 16.65
C LEU A 29 -29.61 30.96 17.15
N LYS A 30 -28.83 30.27 17.99
CA LYS A 30 -27.53 30.76 18.45
C LYS A 30 -26.56 30.93 17.28
N TYR A 31 -26.51 29.96 16.37
CA TYR A 31 -25.68 30.04 15.17
C TYR A 31 -26.09 31.20 14.24
N ALA A 32 -27.40 31.41 14.02
CA ALA A 32 -27.91 32.53 13.24
C ALA A 32 -27.48 33.88 13.85
N ALA A 33 -27.52 34.01 15.18
CA ALA A 33 -27.07 35.20 15.87
C ALA A 33 -25.55 35.43 15.74
N GLU A 34 -24.73 34.37 15.82
CA GLU A 34 -23.27 34.44 15.69
C GLU A 34 -22.82 34.76 14.25
N THR A 35 -23.58 34.31 13.25
CA THR A 35 -23.27 34.51 11.82
C THR A 35 -23.93 35.75 11.22
N GLY A 36 -24.76 36.45 11.98
CA GLY A 36 -25.46 37.67 11.54
C GLY A 36 -26.62 37.40 10.58
N VAL A 37 -27.18 36.20 10.58
CA VAL A 37 -28.38 35.86 9.81
C VAL A 37 -29.61 36.41 10.51
N GLU A 38 -30.38 37.23 9.80
CA GLU A 38 -31.59 37.84 10.35
C GLU A 38 -32.72 36.81 10.45
N VAL A 39 -33.19 36.58 11.68
CA VAL A 39 -34.31 35.68 11.99
C VAL A 39 -35.53 36.52 12.36
N ASP A 40 -36.67 36.19 11.77
CA ASP A 40 -37.92 36.90 12.03
C ASP A 40 -38.30 36.84 13.53
N ALA A 41 -39.01 37.89 13.99
CA ALA A 41 -39.35 38.02 15.40
C ALA A 41 -40.31 36.92 15.88
N ALA A 42 -41.16 36.37 15.01
CA ALA A 42 -42.13 35.34 15.38
C ALA A 42 -41.45 33.99 15.63
N THR A 43 -40.50 33.60 14.77
CA THR A 43 -39.67 32.40 14.92
C THR A 43 -38.83 32.47 16.20
N ARG A 44 -38.24 33.63 16.52
CA ARG A 44 -37.52 33.84 17.80
C ARG A 44 -38.44 33.73 19.01
N ALA A 45 -39.61 34.36 18.94
CA ALA A 45 -40.58 34.34 20.02
C ALA A 45 -41.10 32.92 20.30
N ALA A 46 -41.36 32.12 19.26
CA ALA A 46 -41.83 30.74 19.41
C ALA A 46 -40.81 29.85 20.14
N VAL A 47 -39.52 29.95 19.80
CA VAL A 47 -38.45 29.20 20.48
C VAL A 47 -38.28 29.67 21.94
N LEU A 48 -38.33 30.97 22.19
CA LEU A 48 -38.22 31.53 23.54
C LEU A 48 -39.44 31.19 24.43
N LEU A 49 -40.64 31.11 23.85
CA LEU A 49 -41.87 30.72 24.54
C LEU A 49 -41.83 29.24 24.93
N ALA A 50 -41.40 28.37 24.03
CA ALA A 50 -41.17 26.95 24.33
C ALA A 50 -40.11 26.75 25.43
N ARG A 51 -39.07 27.59 25.46
CA ARG A 51 -38.04 27.57 26.52
C ARG A 51 -38.54 28.06 27.87
N SER A 52 -39.34 29.12 27.91
CA SER A 52 -39.84 29.72 29.16
C SER A 52 -40.95 28.90 29.81
N THR A 53 -41.58 28.00 29.04
CA THR A 53 -42.64 27.11 29.52
C THR A 53 -42.06 25.75 29.94
N PRO A 54 -42.33 25.26 31.16
CA PRO A 54 -41.91 23.92 31.57
C PRO A 54 -42.47 22.85 30.61
N PRO A 55 -41.72 21.77 30.29
CA PRO A 55 -42.14 20.73 29.35
C PRO A 55 -43.48 20.07 29.69
N ASP A 56 -43.82 20.01 30.98
CA ASP A 56 -45.06 19.41 31.47
C ASP A 56 -46.29 20.27 31.16
N ASN A 57 -46.09 21.55 30.77
CA ASN A 57 -47.14 22.51 30.45
C ASN A 57 -47.16 22.88 28.95
N TRP A 58 -46.52 22.10 28.09
CA TRP A 58 -46.53 22.36 26.66
C TRP A 58 -47.90 22.04 26.07
N THR A 59 -48.56 23.09 25.57
CA THR A 59 -49.83 22.97 24.86
C THR A 59 -49.58 22.76 23.36
N GLU A 60 -50.56 22.16 22.67
CA GLU A 60 -50.52 21.93 21.22
C GLU A 60 -50.10 23.16 20.38
N PRO A 61 -50.57 24.40 20.62
CA PRO A 61 -50.11 25.57 19.87
C PRO A 61 -48.64 25.95 20.15
N ILE A 62 -48.10 25.64 21.33
CA ILE A 62 -46.67 25.88 21.63
C ILE A 62 -45.79 24.91 20.84
N ILE A 63 -46.22 23.65 20.77
CA ILE A 63 -45.52 22.61 20.02
C ILE A 63 -45.56 22.90 18.51
N ASP A 64 -46.72 23.28 17.99
CA ASP A 64 -46.89 23.64 16.57
C ASP A 64 -46.01 24.84 16.20
N GLY A 65 -46.04 25.91 17.00
CA GLY A 65 -45.17 27.08 16.80
C GLY A 65 -43.67 26.75 16.90
N LEU A 66 -43.28 25.83 17.77
CA LEU A 66 -41.89 25.36 17.88
C LEU A 66 -41.45 24.58 16.63
N LEU A 67 -42.29 23.69 16.11
CA LEU A 67 -42.00 22.92 14.90
C LEU A 67 -41.97 23.79 13.65
N GLU A 68 -42.87 24.78 13.55
CA GLU A 68 -42.87 25.77 12.48
C GLU A 68 -41.57 26.62 12.53
N ALA A 69 -41.18 27.06 13.72
CA ALA A 69 -39.93 27.80 13.92
C ALA A 69 -38.70 26.97 13.56
N LEU A 70 -38.66 25.70 13.97
CA LEU A 70 -37.59 24.76 13.59
C LEU A 70 -37.52 24.59 12.07
N THR A 71 -38.65 24.46 11.41
CA THR A 71 -38.73 24.31 9.95
C THR A 71 -38.20 25.56 9.23
N LYS A 72 -38.57 26.76 9.69
CA LYS A 72 -38.08 28.03 9.14
C LYS A 72 -36.58 28.20 9.37
N LEU A 73 -36.09 27.92 10.57
CA LEU A 73 -34.66 27.98 10.90
C LEU A 73 -33.85 26.98 10.07
N ALA A 74 -34.33 25.74 9.92
CA ALA A 74 -33.68 24.72 9.12
C ALA A 74 -33.67 25.07 7.62
N ALA A 75 -34.69 25.76 7.12
CA ALA A 75 -34.73 26.24 5.74
C ALA A 75 -33.78 27.42 5.50
N LEU A 76 -33.73 28.38 6.43
CA LEU A 76 -32.91 29.58 6.35
C LEU A 76 -31.40 29.29 6.48
N LEU A 77 -31.03 28.31 7.29
CA LEU A 77 -29.63 28.03 7.62
C LEU A 77 -28.99 26.94 6.76
N LYS A 78 -29.65 26.49 5.67
CA LYS A 78 -29.03 25.54 4.73
C LYS A 78 -27.69 26.08 4.23
N PRO A 79 -26.61 25.27 4.25
CA PRO A 79 -26.57 23.82 4.48
C PRO A 79 -26.39 23.35 5.94
N VAL A 80 -26.34 24.26 6.92
CA VAL A 80 -26.10 23.95 8.34
C VAL A 80 -27.38 23.45 9.01
N THR A 81 -27.27 22.32 9.72
CA THR A 81 -28.41 21.68 10.41
C THR A 81 -28.13 21.59 11.91
N ALA A 82 -29.17 21.38 12.72
CA ALA A 82 -28.98 21.21 14.16
C ALA A 82 -28.10 20.00 14.49
N ASP A 83 -28.21 18.93 13.71
CA ASP A 83 -27.35 17.74 13.80
C ASP A 83 -25.89 18.08 13.53
N SER A 84 -25.60 18.97 12.57
CA SER A 84 -24.21 19.35 12.29
C SER A 84 -23.59 20.20 13.39
N LEU A 85 -24.37 21.07 14.04
CA LEU A 85 -23.94 21.85 15.20
C LEU A 85 -23.79 20.99 16.47
N LYS A 86 -24.65 19.98 16.65
CA LYS A 86 -24.57 18.99 17.72
C LYS A 86 -23.31 18.15 17.62
N ALA A 87 -23.05 17.59 16.43
CA ALA A 87 -21.85 16.83 16.17
C ALA A 87 -20.58 17.67 16.34
N TRP A 88 -20.64 18.96 15.96
CA TRP A 88 -19.54 19.92 16.13
C TRP A 88 -19.10 20.08 17.59
N THR A 89 -20.07 20.19 18.51
CA THR A 89 -19.81 20.45 19.94
C THR A 89 -19.42 19.21 20.76
N GLN A 90 -19.91 18.02 20.40
CA GLN A 90 -19.75 16.81 21.24
C GLN A 90 -18.70 15.81 20.72
N ASP A 91 -18.58 15.58 19.41
CA ASP A 91 -17.89 14.40 18.86
C ASP A 91 -16.74 14.69 17.87
N THR A 92 -16.53 15.94 17.48
CA THR A 92 -15.56 16.33 16.45
C THR A 92 -14.12 15.95 16.82
N GLY A 93 -13.70 16.24 18.04
CA GLY A 93 -12.32 16.04 18.47
C GLY A 93 -11.92 14.57 18.56
N ALA A 94 -12.83 13.70 19.01
CA ALA A 94 -12.56 12.28 19.17
C ALA A 94 -12.49 11.56 17.81
N THR A 95 -13.43 11.88 16.92
CA THR A 95 -13.51 11.29 15.58
C THR A 95 -12.30 11.66 14.71
N VAL A 96 -11.88 12.92 14.73
CA VAL A 96 -10.68 13.37 13.98
C VAL A 96 -9.42 12.67 14.49
N ARG A 97 -9.25 12.56 15.81
CA ARG A 97 -8.10 11.87 16.41
C ARG A 97 -8.09 10.37 16.07
N TYR A 98 -9.26 9.75 15.95
CA TYR A 98 -9.39 8.36 15.55
C TYR A 98 -8.83 8.14 14.13
N TYR A 99 -9.30 8.91 13.14
CA TYR A 99 -8.82 8.77 11.75
C TYR A 99 -7.35 9.15 11.59
N LEU A 100 -6.89 10.18 12.32
CA LEU A 100 -5.48 10.58 12.31
C LEU A 100 -4.57 9.50 12.91
N ARG A 101 -5.00 8.82 13.99
CA ARG A 101 -4.27 7.68 14.55
C ARG A 101 -4.15 6.53 13.55
N TRP A 102 -5.25 6.19 12.86
CA TRP A 102 -5.21 5.15 11.82
C TRP A 102 -4.32 5.53 10.64
N ALA A 103 -4.35 6.79 10.19
CA ALA A 103 -3.47 7.27 9.13
C ALA A 103 -1.99 7.17 9.53
N ILE A 104 -1.65 7.53 10.78
CA ILE A 104 -0.29 7.40 11.30
C ILE A 104 0.13 5.92 11.37
N ILE A 105 -0.74 5.04 11.89
CA ILE A 105 -0.46 3.59 11.96
C ILE A 105 -0.22 3.04 10.56
N LEU A 106 -1.07 3.38 9.58
CA LEU A 106 -0.90 2.98 8.18
C LEU A 106 0.43 3.50 7.61
N ALA A 107 0.76 4.77 7.83
CA ALA A 107 2.03 5.34 7.37
C ALA A 107 3.25 4.62 7.99
N CYS A 108 3.18 4.32 9.29
CA CYS A 108 4.22 3.55 10.00
C CYS A 108 4.38 2.12 9.50
N VAL A 109 3.38 1.53 8.85
CA VAL A 109 3.47 0.20 8.22
C VAL A 109 3.92 0.30 6.77
N ILE A 110 3.34 1.25 6.01
CA ILE A 110 3.59 1.44 4.58
C ILE A 110 5.05 1.83 4.35
N VAL A 111 5.58 2.82 5.09
CA VAL A 111 6.92 3.35 4.84
C VAL A 111 8.00 2.26 5.01
N PRO A 112 8.05 1.50 6.12
CA PRO A 112 9.02 0.41 6.25
C PRO A 112 8.83 -0.70 5.22
N ALA A 113 7.59 -1.09 4.92
CA ALA A 113 7.31 -2.12 3.92
C ALA A 113 7.77 -1.70 2.51
N SER A 114 7.55 -0.44 2.13
CA SER A 114 8.01 0.13 0.86
C SER A 114 9.54 0.18 0.78
N ILE A 115 10.23 0.60 1.86
CA ILE A 115 11.70 0.62 1.90
C ILE A 115 12.26 -0.81 1.79
N ALA A 116 11.71 -1.76 2.55
CA ALA A 116 12.14 -3.15 2.50
C ALA A 116 11.94 -3.76 1.11
N SER A 117 10.78 -3.52 0.49
CA SER A 117 10.47 -3.98 -0.86
C SER A 117 11.41 -3.37 -1.92
N PHE A 118 11.68 -2.06 -1.83
CA PHE A 118 12.57 -1.35 -2.74
C PHE A 118 14.01 -1.87 -2.65
N THR A 119 14.57 -1.94 -1.45
CA THR A 119 15.94 -2.43 -1.22
C THR A 119 16.08 -3.89 -1.66
N THR A 120 15.10 -4.73 -1.30
CA THR A 120 15.08 -6.14 -1.70
C THR A 120 15.05 -6.30 -3.23
N SER A 121 14.26 -5.47 -3.92
CA SER A 121 14.17 -5.49 -5.39
C SER A 121 15.48 -5.04 -6.04
N ALA A 122 16.07 -3.94 -5.54
CA ALA A 122 17.35 -3.43 -6.03
C ALA A 122 18.47 -4.47 -5.87
N LEU A 123 18.56 -5.09 -4.68
CA LEU A 123 19.55 -6.10 -4.37
C LEU A 123 19.36 -7.38 -5.21
N SER A 124 18.11 -7.79 -5.42
CA SER A 124 17.77 -8.95 -6.25
C SER A 124 18.15 -8.75 -7.72
N ASN A 125 17.97 -7.53 -8.25
CA ASN A 125 18.36 -7.20 -9.62
C ASN A 125 19.88 -7.21 -9.78
N SER A 126 20.61 -6.56 -8.88
CA SER A 126 22.07 -6.59 -8.87
C SER A 126 22.60 -8.03 -8.79
N LEU A 127 22.07 -8.82 -7.84
CA LEU A 127 22.47 -10.22 -7.65
C LEU A 127 22.22 -11.07 -8.90
N ARG A 128 21.11 -10.85 -9.62
CA ARG A 128 20.83 -11.53 -10.90
C ARG A 128 21.84 -11.15 -11.97
N THR A 129 22.20 -9.87 -12.08
CA THR A 129 23.23 -9.39 -13.02
C THR A 129 24.60 -10.01 -12.71
N ASP A 130 24.98 -10.09 -11.44
CA ASP A 130 26.26 -10.68 -11.07
C ASP A 130 26.31 -12.17 -11.34
N ILE A 131 25.22 -12.90 -11.08
CA ILE A 131 25.12 -14.32 -11.41
C ILE A 131 25.29 -14.51 -12.92
N ALA A 132 24.72 -13.64 -13.76
CA ALA A 132 24.91 -13.69 -15.21
C ALA A 132 26.39 -13.44 -15.59
N SER A 133 26.99 -12.38 -15.06
CA SER A 133 28.41 -12.06 -15.28
C SER A 133 29.35 -13.20 -14.87
N ALA A 134 29.13 -13.79 -13.69
CA ALA A 134 29.90 -14.93 -13.22
C ALA A 134 29.71 -16.18 -14.09
N ASN A 135 28.51 -16.40 -14.64
CA ASN A 135 28.30 -17.49 -15.61
C ASN A 135 29.09 -17.28 -16.89
N ASP A 136 29.07 -16.06 -17.43
CA ASP A 136 29.81 -15.71 -18.65
C ASP A 136 31.32 -15.90 -18.44
N LEU A 137 31.86 -15.44 -17.32
CA LEU A 137 33.26 -15.64 -16.94
C LEU A 137 33.59 -17.14 -16.76
N ALA A 138 32.74 -17.91 -16.10
CA ALA A 138 32.94 -19.35 -15.91
C ALA A 138 33.01 -20.09 -17.25
N VAL A 139 32.13 -19.76 -18.20
CA VAL A 139 32.12 -20.35 -19.55
C VAL A 139 33.34 -19.89 -20.34
N LYS A 140 33.70 -18.60 -20.28
CA LYS A 140 34.88 -18.04 -20.96
C LYS A 140 36.17 -18.73 -20.50
N LEU A 141 36.39 -18.80 -19.19
CA LEU A 141 37.54 -19.48 -18.59
C LEU A 141 37.55 -20.99 -18.90
N ARG A 142 36.39 -21.64 -18.96
CA ARG A 142 36.30 -23.06 -19.33
C ARG A 142 36.66 -23.30 -20.80
N ALA A 143 36.27 -22.39 -21.69
CA ALA A 143 36.57 -22.43 -23.12
C ALA A 143 38.05 -22.15 -23.39
N GLN A 144 38.64 -21.16 -22.70
CA GLN A 144 40.06 -20.82 -22.83
C GLN A 144 40.98 -21.91 -22.25
N LEU A 145 40.72 -22.39 -21.04
CA LEU A 145 41.61 -23.33 -20.35
C LEU A 145 41.37 -24.80 -20.72
N GLY A 146 40.20 -25.18 -21.25
CA GLY A 146 39.94 -26.58 -21.62
C GLY A 146 39.92 -27.54 -20.42
N VAL A 147 40.07 -28.84 -20.67
CA VAL A 147 40.10 -29.86 -19.59
C VAL A 147 41.52 -29.89 -19.01
N ALA A 148 41.65 -30.01 -17.69
CA ALA A 148 42.96 -30.18 -17.07
C ALA A 148 43.65 -31.45 -17.62
N PRO A 149 44.91 -31.37 -18.07
CA PRO A 149 45.63 -32.55 -18.55
C PRO A 149 45.79 -33.57 -17.41
N VAL A 150 45.58 -34.85 -17.72
CA VAL A 150 45.68 -35.96 -16.76
C VAL A 150 47.09 -35.98 -16.16
N GLY A 151 47.19 -35.75 -14.84
CA GLY A 151 48.47 -35.65 -14.11
C GLY A 151 48.58 -34.47 -13.14
N THR A 152 47.59 -33.57 -13.07
CA THR A 152 47.55 -32.45 -12.11
C THR A 152 47.12 -32.85 -10.69
N GLU A 153 47.36 -34.08 -10.27
CA GLU A 153 47.04 -34.56 -8.92
C GLU A 153 48.22 -34.33 -7.96
N THR A 154 47.91 -33.65 -6.86
CA THR A 154 48.80 -33.14 -5.82
C THR A 154 49.66 -34.22 -5.17
N GLY A 155 51.00 -34.09 -5.24
CA GLY A 155 51.91 -34.82 -4.36
C GLY A 155 53.38 -34.79 -4.76
N GLY A 156 54.16 -33.87 -4.18
CA GLY A 156 55.63 -34.00 -4.10
C GLY A 156 56.45 -32.96 -4.88
N GLN A 157 57.18 -32.15 -4.12
CA GLN A 157 58.30 -31.27 -4.46
C GLN A 157 58.13 -30.22 -5.58
N ALA A 158 58.62 -29.02 -5.26
CA ALA A 158 58.89 -27.91 -6.17
C ALA A 158 59.69 -28.36 -7.40
N GLY A 159 58.98 -28.67 -8.47
CA GLY A 159 59.48 -28.83 -9.82
C GLY A 159 58.44 -28.21 -10.75
N THR A 160 58.78 -27.08 -11.33
CA THR A 160 57.97 -26.30 -12.27
C THR A 160 57.68 -27.12 -13.52
N VAL A 161 56.64 -27.95 -13.51
CA VAL A 161 55.96 -28.32 -14.75
C VAL A 161 54.96 -27.20 -14.99
N ALA A 162 55.44 -26.16 -15.66
CA ALA A 162 54.56 -25.13 -16.20
C ALA A 162 53.57 -25.84 -17.12
N VAL A 163 52.32 -25.99 -16.68
CA VAL A 163 51.26 -26.51 -17.53
C VAL A 163 51.13 -25.51 -18.67
N THR A 164 51.67 -25.86 -19.84
CA THR A 164 51.71 -24.99 -21.00
C THR A 164 50.28 -24.67 -21.42
N LEU A 165 49.95 -23.38 -21.45
CA LEU A 165 48.66 -22.91 -21.92
C LEU A 165 48.45 -23.31 -23.39
N PRO A 166 47.20 -23.48 -23.82
CA PRO A 166 46.88 -23.59 -25.24
C PRO A 166 47.48 -22.43 -26.04
N PRO A 167 48.01 -22.68 -27.24
CA PRO A 167 48.69 -21.65 -28.03
C PRO A 167 47.72 -20.51 -28.40
N GLY A 168 48.10 -19.26 -28.07
CA GLY A 168 47.37 -18.04 -28.44
C GLY A 168 46.67 -17.29 -27.31
N ILE A 169 46.79 -17.72 -26.05
CA ILE A 169 46.14 -17.08 -24.89
C ILE A 169 47.18 -16.36 -24.03
N SER A 170 46.87 -15.14 -23.58
CA SER A 170 47.78 -14.34 -22.75
C SER A 170 47.60 -14.61 -21.26
N ASP A 171 48.70 -14.85 -20.54
CA ASP A 171 48.70 -15.12 -19.09
C ASP A 171 48.06 -13.97 -18.30
N SER A 172 48.32 -12.72 -18.69
CA SER A 172 47.77 -11.53 -18.02
C SER A 172 46.25 -11.43 -18.13
N GLU A 173 45.68 -11.85 -19.27
CA GLU A 173 44.23 -11.84 -19.49
C GLU A 173 43.55 -12.91 -18.64
N ILE A 174 44.09 -14.14 -18.60
CA ILE A 174 43.55 -15.21 -17.72
C ILE A 174 43.64 -14.83 -16.25
N ILE A 175 44.75 -14.22 -15.82
CA ILE A 175 44.90 -13.76 -14.43
C ILE A 175 43.85 -12.71 -14.11
N SER A 176 43.64 -11.71 -14.99
CA SER A 176 42.61 -10.69 -14.81
C SER A 176 41.21 -11.32 -14.75
N GLU A 177 40.89 -12.23 -15.66
CA GLU A 177 39.60 -12.91 -15.71
C GLU A 177 39.33 -13.78 -14.49
N LEU A 178 40.35 -14.50 -13.99
CA LEU A 178 40.25 -15.29 -12.76
C LEU A 178 40.07 -14.40 -11.53
N GLN A 179 40.75 -13.25 -11.49
CA GLN A 179 40.58 -12.25 -10.43
C GLN A 179 39.19 -11.61 -10.47
N ASP A 180 38.70 -11.26 -11.65
CA ASP A 180 37.35 -10.73 -11.86
C ASP A 180 36.27 -11.77 -11.52
N TYR A 181 36.50 -13.04 -11.84
CA TYR A 181 35.60 -14.13 -11.46
C TYR A 181 35.56 -14.32 -9.94
N ALA A 182 36.72 -14.38 -9.29
CA ALA A 182 36.81 -14.51 -7.83
C ALA A 182 36.20 -13.30 -7.11
N SER A 183 36.40 -12.08 -7.61
CA SER A 183 35.81 -10.87 -7.04
C SER A 183 34.29 -10.87 -7.19
N THR A 184 33.78 -11.30 -8.35
CA THR A 184 32.33 -11.42 -8.60
C THR A 184 31.69 -12.45 -7.68
N ILE A 185 32.32 -13.61 -7.44
CA ILE A 185 31.82 -14.62 -6.48
C ILE A 185 31.68 -14.02 -5.07
N ARG A 186 32.67 -13.25 -4.61
CA ARG A 186 32.62 -12.58 -3.29
C ARG A 186 31.49 -11.56 -3.22
N LEU A 187 31.28 -10.79 -4.29
CA LEU A 187 30.20 -9.82 -4.36
C LEU A 187 28.82 -10.48 -4.32
N ILE A 188 28.65 -11.61 -5.02
CA ILE A 188 27.42 -12.43 -4.98
C ILE A 188 27.16 -12.91 -3.54
N ASP A 189 28.16 -13.46 -2.85
CA ASP A 189 28.00 -13.92 -1.45
C ASP A 189 27.63 -12.76 -0.50
N ALA A 190 28.33 -11.62 -0.61
CA ALA A 190 28.05 -10.44 0.21
C ALA A 190 26.61 -9.94 0.03
N ARG A 191 26.17 -9.78 -1.22
CA ARG A 191 24.80 -9.36 -1.55
C ARG A 191 23.76 -10.39 -1.15
N ALA A 192 24.03 -11.68 -1.35
CA ALA A 192 23.14 -12.74 -0.91
C ALA A 192 22.94 -12.73 0.62
N ARG A 193 23.97 -12.39 1.40
CA ARG A 193 23.86 -12.27 2.87
C ARG A 193 23.05 -11.04 3.31
N GLU A 194 23.26 -9.90 2.67
CA GLU A 194 22.44 -8.70 2.90
C GLU A 194 20.97 -9.00 2.60
N LEU A 195 20.70 -9.72 1.51
CA LEU A 195 19.36 -10.14 1.13
C LEU A 195 18.76 -11.11 2.15
N ASN A 196 19.56 -12.07 2.63
CA ASN A 196 19.14 -13.04 3.64
C ASN A 196 18.72 -12.38 4.95
N TRP A 197 19.27 -11.20 5.29
CA TRP A 197 18.85 -10.46 6.48
C TRP A 197 17.43 -9.88 6.33
N LEU A 198 17.03 -9.54 5.11
CA LEU A 198 15.71 -8.99 4.77
C LEU A 198 14.65 -10.06 4.49
N VAL A 199 15.03 -11.33 4.34
CA VAL A 199 14.13 -12.44 4.01
C VAL A 199 13.68 -13.19 5.28
N LEU A 200 12.39 -13.54 5.31
CA LEU A 200 11.76 -14.41 6.30
C LEU A 200 11.20 -15.64 5.58
N PRO A 201 11.54 -16.89 5.95
CA PRO A 201 12.54 -17.31 6.94
C PRO A 201 13.99 -17.18 6.43
N ARG A 202 14.94 -16.91 7.35
CA ARG A 202 16.37 -16.82 7.02
C ARG A 202 16.89 -18.17 6.51
N VAL A 203 17.59 -18.14 5.39
CA VAL A 203 18.25 -19.32 4.81
C VAL A 203 19.65 -19.44 5.40
N SER A 204 20.04 -20.64 5.83
CA SER A 204 21.40 -20.86 6.32
C SER A 204 22.42 -20.67 5.19
N PRO A 205 23.50 -19.90 5.40
CA PRO A 205 24.56 -19.79 4.42
C PRO A 205 25.23 -21.16 4.20
N PRO A 206 25.89 -21.39 3.04
CA PRO A 206 26.58 -22.65 2.78
C PRO A 206 27.62 -22.93 3.87
N ALA A 207 27.79 -24.19 4.28
CA ALA A 207 28.69 -24.62 5.37
C ALA A 207 30.17 -24.24 5.17
N GLN A 208 30.59 -24.00 3.92
CA GLN A 208 31.93 -23.51 3.56
C GLN A 208 32.11 -22.00 3.83
N THR A 209 31.13 -21.35 4.44
CA THR A 209 31.00 -19.89 4.51
C THR A 209 30.69 -19.37 5.91
N GLU A 210 30.95 -20.17 6.94
CA GLU A 210 30.86 -19.73 8.31
C GLU A 210 32.05 -18.82 8.63
N ARG A 211 31.77 -17.53 8.84
CA ARG A 211 32.75 -16.46 9.11
C ARG A 211 33.67 -16.70 10.31
N SER A 212 33.38 -17.72 11.13
CA SER A 212 34.12 -18.09 12.33
C SER A 212 35.48 -18.74 12.01
N ASN A 213 35.63 -19.39 10.85
CA ASN A 213 36.87 -20.07 10.50
C ASN A 213 37.70 -19.28 9.46
N PRO A 214 38.91 -18.80 9.79
CA PRO A 214 39.78 -18.10 8.85
C PRO A 214 40.19 -18.96 7.64
N SER A 215 40.27 -20.29 7.81
CA SER A 215 40.51 -21.25 6.72
C SER A 215 39.40 -21.28 5.66
N GLN A 216 38.17 -20.91 6.02
CA GLN A 216 37.04 -20.84 5.09
C GLN A 216 37.01 -19.52 4.30
N ARG A 217 37.61 -18.44 4.82
CA ARG A 217 37.77 -17.17 4.08
C ARG A 217 38.73 -17.34 2.90
N ALA A 218 39.76 -18.17 3.09
CA ALA A 218 40.72 -18.51 2.04
C ALA A 218 40.07 -19.21 0.83
N VAL A 219 38.89 -19.84 0.99
CA VAL A 219 38.15 -20.49 -0.12
C VAL A 219 37.63 -19.46 -1.15
N TYR A 220 37.48 -18.20 -0.74
CA TYR A 220 37.06 -17.10 -1.60
C TYR A 220 38.26 -16.29 -2.12
N GLU A 221 39.44 -16.47 -1.53
CA GLU A 221 40.66 -15.76 -1.90
C GLU A 221 41.43 -16.55 -2.96
N LEU A 222 41.61 -15.94 -4.13
CA LEU A 222 42.46 -16.50 -5.17
C LEU A 222 43.91 -16.42 -4.66
N ASP A 223 44.65 -17.53 -4.65
CA ASP A 223 46.05 -17.53 -4.23
C ASP A 223 46.83 -16.51 -5.06
N PRO A 224 47.47 -15.48 -4.46
CA PRO A 224 48.21 -14.46 -5.18
C PRO A 224 49.32 -15.01 -6.07
N ARG A 225 49.79 -16.24 -5.79
CA ARG A 225 50.87 -16.90 -6.53
C ARG A 225 50.39 -17.69 -7.75
N LEU A 226 49.07 -17.90 -7.90
CA LEU A 226 48.41 -18.59 -9.03
C LEU A 226 49.24 -19.73 -9.64
N PRO A 227 49.67 -20.73 -8.83
CA PRO A 227 50.62 -21.74 -9.28
C PRO A 227 50.06 -22.65 -10.38
N ASN A 228 48.74 -22.79 -10.47
CA ASN A 228 48.07 -23.57 -11.50
C ASN A 228 46.69 -22.97 -11.85
N TYR A 229 46.55 -22.47 -13.08
CA TYR A 229 45.31 -21.85 -13.59
C TYR A 229 44.12 -22.82 -13.64
N TYR A 230 44.36 -24.11 -13.89
CA TYR A 230 43.31 -25.13 -13.94
C TYR A 230 42.70 -25.38 -12.56
N VAL A 231 43.58 -25.56 -11.55
CA VAL A 231 43.15 -25.77 -10.16
C VAL A 231 42.45 -24.51 -9.63
N ALA A 232 42.97 -23.32 -9.93
CA ALA A 232 42.35 -22.05 -9.56
C ALA A 232 40.93 -21.89 -10.14
N ARG A 233 40.75 -22.18 -11.45
CA ARG A 233 39.44 -22.16 -12.09
C ARG A 233 38.48 -23.18 -11.48
N ASP A 234 38.92 -24.42 -11.30
CA ASP A 234 38.04 -25.51 -10.83
C ASP A 234 37.60 -25.27 -9.38
N THR A 235 38.51 -24.75 -8.54
CA THR A 235 38.22 -24.36 -7.16
C THR A 235 37.23 -23.19 -7.13
N ALA A 236 37.47 -22.13 -7.92
CA ALA A 236 36.56 -21.00 -8.03
C ALA A 236 35.18 -21.43 -8.55
N THR A 237 35.12 -22.38 -9.48
CA THR A 237 33.87 -22.91 -10.03
C THR A 237 33.09 -23.73 -8.99
N ALA A 238 33.76 -24.53 -8.17
CA ALA A 238 33.12 -25.24 -7.06
C ALA A 238 32.53 -24.26 -6.02
N THR A 239 33.30 -23.22 -5.65
CA THR A 239 32.82 -22.15 -4.76
C THR A 239 31.64 -21.41 -5.39
N TYR A 240 31.70 -21.06 -6.67
CA TYR A 240 30.61 -20.40 -7.38
C TYR A 240 29.33 -21.22 -7.39
N GLN A 241 29.39 -22.53 -7.62
CA GLN A 241 28.20 -23.39 -7.64
C GLN A 241 27.44 -23.37 -6.30
N SER A 242 28.16 -23.41 -5.17
CA SER A 242 27.54 -23.38 -3.84
C SER A 242 26.92 -22.00 -3.53
N VAL A 243 27.64 -20.93 -3.85
CA VAL A 243 27.18 -19.53 -3.68
C VAL A 243 25.98 -19.25 -4.58
N ARG A 244 26.01 -19.71 -5.84
CA ARG A 244 24.92 -19.56 -6.80
C ARG A 244 23.66 -20.26 -6.31
N TYR A 245 23.77 -21.49 -5.82
CA TYR A 245 22.62 -22.22 -5.28
C TYR A 245 21.98 -21.46 -4.11
N PHE A 246 22.78 -20.95 -3.19
CA PHE A 246 22.31 -20.12 -2.08
C PHE A 246 21.63 -18.83 -2.55
N ALA A 247 22.27 -18.08 -3.47
CA ALA A 247 21.73 -16.86 -4.04
C ALA A 247 20.42 -17.09 -4.80
N GLN A 248 20.32 -18.16 -5.59
CA GLN A 248 19.10 -18.52 -6.33
C GLN A 248 17.96 -18.91 -5.38
N SER A 249 18.26 -19.66 -4.31
CA SER A 249 17.27 -19.98 -3.27
C SER A 249 16.70 -18.73 -2.62
N LEU A 250 17.55 -17.75 -2.29
CA LEU A 250 17.12 -16.45 -1.76
C LEU A 250 16.26 -15.67 -2.76
N LEU A 251 16.68 -15.57 -4.02
CA LEU A 251 15.92 -14.88 -5.07
C LEU A 251 14.53 -15.48 -5.24
N ASN A 252 14.41 -16.81 -5.17
CA ASN A 252 13.13 -17.50 -5.24
C ASN A 252 12.22 -17.14 -4.05
N ASN A 253 12.75 -17.20 -2.82
CA ASN A 253 12.00 -16.82 -1.62
C ASN A 253 11.54 -15.36 -1.65
N VAL A 254 12.43 -14.44 -2.06
CA VAL A 254 12.12 -13.03 -2.22
C VAL A 254 10.99 -12.82 -3.22
N SER A 255 11.08 -13.47 -4.38
CA SER A 255 10.08 -13.35 -5.43
C SER A 255 8.69 -13.74 -4.95
N ILE A 256 8.58 -14.78 -4.11
CA ILE A 256 7.30 -15.24 -3.57
C ILE A 256 6.75 -14.23 -2.55
N PHE A 257 7.54 -13.90 -1.52
CA PHE A 257 7.07 -13.05 -0.42
C PHE A 257 6.89 -11.59 -0.81
N TYR A 258 7.94 -10.96 -1.34
CA TYR A 258 7.90 -9.55 -1.69
C TYR A 258 7.14 -9.30 -3.00
N GLY A 259 7.09 -10.28 -3.92
CA GLY A 259 6.22 -10.21 -5.09
C GLY A 259 4.75 -10.16 -4.69
N ALA A 260 4.31 -11.05 -3.81
CA ALA A 260 2.93 -11.02 -3.29
C ALA A 260 2.65 -9.76 -2.46
N LEU A 261 3.60 -9.32 -1.63
CA LEU A 261 3.45 -8.12 -0.81
C LEU A 261 3.28 -6.87 -1.70
N ASN A 262 4.12 -6.70 -2.72
CA ASN A 262 4.07 -5.55 -3.61
C ASN A 262 2.84 -5.55 -4.54
N THR A 263 2.35 -6.75 -4.90
CA THR A 263 1.21 -6.91 -5.83
C THR A 263 -0.13 -6.85 -5.10
N CYS A 264 -0.24 -7.41 -3.89
CA CYS A 264 -1.53 -7.55 -3.21
C CYS A 264 -1.67 -6.62 -2.00
N ILE A 265 -0.63 -6.51 -1.17
CA ILE A 265 -0.75 -5.85 0.14
C ILE A 265 -0.49 -4.36 0.03
N LEU A 266 0.62 -3.97 -0.59
CA LEU A 266 1.01 -2.57 -0.71
C LEU A 266 -0.08 -1.71 -1.40
N PRO A 267 -0.64 -2.13 -2.54
CA PRO A 267 -1.68 -1.36 -3.23
C PRO A 267 -2.93 -1.14 -2.38
N VAL A 268 -3.35 -2.16 -1.61
CA VAL A 268 -4.47 -2.04 -0.67
C VAL A 268 -4.16 -1.04 0.44
N LEU A 269 -2.97 -1.09 1.04
CA LEU A 269 -2.56 -0.14 2.07
C LEU A 269 -2.49 1.30 1.53
N TYR A 270 -1.98 1.50 0.31
CA TYR A 270 -1.94 2.81 -0.34
C TYR A 270 -3.36 3.34 -0.65
N ALA A 271 -4.29 2.48 -1.06
CA ALA A 271 -5.68 2.87 -1.25
C ALA A 271 -6.34 3.28 0.08
N LEU A 272 -6.13 2.52 1.15
CA LEU A 272 -6.62 2.89 2.49
C LEU A 272 -6.04 4.24 2.96
N LEU A 273 -4.75 4.49 2.70
CA LEU A 273 -4.12 5.78 2.97
C LEU A 273 -4.76 6.91 2.15
N GLY A 274 -5.10 6.67 0.89
CA GLY A 274 -5.84 7.60 0.03
C GLY A 274 -7.20 7.97 0.64
N THR A 275 -7.95 6.98 1.14
CA THR A 275 -9.23 7.23 1.82
C THR A 275 -9.05 8.02 3.10
N CYS A 276 -8.00 7.74 3.90
CA CYS A 276 -7.66 8.55 5.06
C CYS A 276 -7.36 10.00 4.67
N ALA A 277 -6.60 10.24 3.60
CA ALA A 277 -6.30 11.58 3.11
C ALA A 277 -7.56 12.33 2.65
N TYR A 278 -8.47 11.66 1.94
CA TYR A 278 -9.77 12.22 1.57
C TYR A 278 -10.58 12.59 2.80
N LEU A 279 -10.68 11.69 3.79
CA LEU A 279 -11.44 11.95 5.01
C LEU A 279 -10.85 13.13 5.78
N LEU A 280 -9.52 13.22 5.95
CA LEU A 280 -8.86 14.35 6.60
C LEU A 280 -9.14 15.67 5.88
N ARG A 281 -9.04 15.71 4.55
CA ARG A 281 -9.37 16.90 3.74
C ARG A 281 -10.85 17.27 3.84
N ASN A 282 -11.73 16.28 3.80
CA ASN A 282 -13.17 16.48 3.92
C ASN A 282 -13.54 16.97 5.33
N PHE A 283 -12.87 16.48 6.38
CA PHE A 283 -13.03 17.01 7.74
C PHE A 283 -12.57 18.46 7.83
N GLU A 284 -11.43 18.83 7.23
CA GLU A 284 -10.98 20.23 7.20
C GLU A 284 -12.03 21.14 6.53
N SER A 285 -12.57 20.72 5.39
CA SER A 285 -13.62 21.46 4.68
C SER A 285 -14.94 21.52 5.46
N GLN A 286 -15.38 20.42 6.07
CA GLN A 286 -16.63 20.36 6.85
C GLN A 286 -16.51 21.08 8.19
N MET A 287 -15.32 21.13 8.78
CA MET A 287 -15.01 21.89 9.99
C MET A 287 -15.03 23.39 9.70
N SER A 288 -14.49 23.82 8.55
CA SER A 288 -14.58 25.20 8.10
C SER A 288 -16.02 25.65 7.82
N ASN A 289 -16.90 24.72 7.43
CA ASN A 289 -18.28 25.00 7.02
C ASN A 289 -19.34 24.62 8.05
N HIS A 290 -18.97 24.22 9.29
CA HIS A 290 -19.89 23.82 10.37
C HIS A 290 -20.97 22.77 9.98
N THR A 291 -20.71 21.93 8.98
CA THR A 291 -21.69 20.99 8.36
C THR A 291 -21.41 19.52 8.68
N PHE A 292 -20.59 19.24 9.69
CA PHE A 292 -20.18 17.87 10.01
C PHE A 292 -21.35 16.99 10.48
N ILE A 293 -21.71 15.95 9.72
CA ILE A 293 -22.62 14.89 10.17
C ILE A 293 -21.83 13.56 10.16
N PRO A 294 -21.60 12.91 11.32
CA PRO A 294 -20.92 11.64 11.38
C PRO A 294 -21.82 10.55 10.77
N SER A 295 -21.52 10.18 9.52
CA SER A 295 -22.27 9.15 8.80
C SER A 295 -21.58 7.77 8.88
N PRO A 296 -22.34 6.68 9.14
CA PRO A 296 -21.84 5.31 9.06
C PRO A 296 -21.37 4.89 7.64
N ALA A 297 -21.70 5.68 6.61
CA ALA A 297 -21.26 5.49 5.22
C ALA A 297 -19.74 5.53 5.02
N ASN A 298 -18.96 6.03 5.99
CA ASN A 298 -17.51 6.07 5.91
C ASN A 298 -16.87 4.67 5.91
N SER A 299 -17.51 3.67 6.53
CA SER A 299 -17.05 2.28 6.54
C SER A 299 -17.06 1.62 5.16
N ALA A 300 -18.10 1.90 4.36
CA ALA A 300 -18.23 1.40 2.99
C ALA A 300 -17.10 1.92 2.09
N ARG A 301 -16.67 3.18 2.27
CA ARG A 301 -15.55 3.75 1.52
C ARG A 301 -14.24 3.01 1.75
N PHE A 302 -13.94 2.62 3.00
CA PHE A 302 -12.74 1.84 3.30
C PHE A 302 -12.77 0.46 2.61
N LEU A 303 -13.93 -0.21 2.60
CA LEU A 303 -14.08 -1.50 1.94
C LEU A 303 -13.91 -1.37 0.41
N ILE A 304 -14.51 -0.35 -0.19
CA ILE A 304 -14.36 -0.07 -1.61
C ILE A 304 -12.91 0.26 -1.97
N ALA A 305 -12.24 1.08 -1.17
CA ALA A 305 -10.84 1.42 -1.38
C ALA A 305 -9.96 0.16 -1.28
N ALA A 306 -10.23 -0.75 -0.34
CA ALA A 306 -9.51 -2.01 -0.25
C ALA A 306 -9.69 -2.87 -1.51
N ILE A 307 -10.92 -2.99 -2.03
CA ILE A 307 -11.19 -3.72 -3.27
C ILE A 307 -10.50 -3.04 -4.46
N GLY A 308 -10.63 -1.72 -4.59
CA GLY A 308 -10.01 -0.94 -5.65
C GLY A 308 -8.49 -1.05 -5.65
N GLY A 309 -7.87 -0.96 -4.47
CA GLY A 309 -6.43 -1.18 -4.29
C GLY A 309 -6.00 -2.59 -4.68
N ALA A 310 -6.78 -3.62 -4.31
CA ALA A 310 -6.49 -5.01 -4.69
C ALA A 310 -6.57 -5.23 -6.21
N VAL A 311 -7.59 -4.66 -6.87
CA VAL A 311 -7.73 -4.70 -8.33
C VAL A 311 -6.54 -3.99 -8.97
N VAL A 312 -6.19 -2.78 -8.53
CA VAL A 312 -5.05 -2.04 -9.09
C VAL A 312 -3.74 -2.80 -8.91
N GLY A 313 -3.57 -3.44 -7.76
CA GLY A 313 -2.40 -4.24 -7.44
C GLY A 313 -2.26 -5.48 -8.32
N LEU A 314 -3.36 -6.23 -8.48
CA LEU A 314 -3.38 -7.45 -9.30
C LEU A 314 -3.17 -7.14 -10.79
N PHE A 315 -3.74 -6.03 -11.28
CA PHE A 315 -3.63 -5.57 -12.66
C PHE A 315 -2.54 -4.51 -12.82
N ASN A 316 -1.32 -4.76 -12.35
CA ASN A 316 -0.21 -3.80 -12.30
C ASN A 316 0.27 -3.19 -13.65
N ASN A 317 -0.40 -3.45 -14.78
CA ASN A 317 -0.10 -2.92 -16.12
C ASN A 317 -1.21 -1.98 -16.62
N PHE A 318 -1.43 -0.85 -15.95
CA PHE A 318 -2.33 0.20 -16.44
C PHE A 318 -1.59 1.21 -17.31
N THR A 319 -1.63 1.02 -18.63
CA THR A 319 -1.16 2.01 -19.61
C THR A 319 -2.34 2.86 -20.09
N ILE A 320 -2.39 4.13 -19.68
CA ILE A 320 -3.45 5.08 -20.09
C ILE A 320 -3.13 5.65 -21.48
N THR A 321 -1.84 5.82 -21.80
CA THR A 321 -1.32 6.19 -23.12
C THR A 321 0.02 5.47 -23.38
N PRO A 322 0.44 5.29 -24.66
CA PRO A 322 1.73 4.67 -24.99
C PRO A 322 2.96 5.38 -24.40
N GLU A 323 2.82 6.65 -24.01
CA GLU A 323 3.91 7.51 -23.55
C GLU A 323 3.85 7.86 -22.05
N ALA A 324 2.77 7.50 -21.33
CA ALA A 324 2.67 7.76 -19.90
C ALA A 324 2.01 6.59 -19.14
N SER A 325 2.84 5.78 -18.47
CA SER A 325 2.39 4.82 -17.46
C SER A 325 2.35 5.46 -16.08
N VAL A 326 1.18 5.50 -15.43
CA VAL A 326 1.08 5.92 -14.03
C VAL A 326 1.57 4.77 -13.15
N PRO A 327 2.45 5.00 -12.16
CA PRO A 327 2.88 3.95 -11.24
C PRO A 327 1.66 3.29 -10.56
N PRO A 328 1.54 1.95 -10.53
CA PRO A 328 0.37 1.26 -9.98
C PRO A 328 0.05 1.63 -8.53
N LEU A 329 1.07 1.89 -7.71
CA LEU A 329 0.89 2.34 -6.33
C LEU A 329 0.27 3.74 -6.22
N ALA A 330 0.65 4.65 -7.13
CA ALA A 330 0.07 5.98 -7.20
C ALA A 330 -1.39 5.92 -7.66
N LEU A 331 -1.68 5.03 -8.61
CA LEU A 331 -3.06 4.74 -9.02
C LEU A 331 -3.88 4.17 -7.87
N ALA A 332 -3.35 3.22 -7.09
CA ALA A 332 -4.05 2.64 -5.96
C ALA A 332 -4.39 3.69 -4.88
N PHE A 333 -3.45 4.59 -4.59
CA PHE A 333 -3.70 5.74 -3.72
C PHE A 333 -4.81 6.64 -4.27
N LEU A 334 -4.77 6.96 -5.58
CA LEU A 334 -5.79 7.78 -6.23
C LEU A 334 -7.17 7.13 -6.15
N VAL A 335 -7.27 5.82 -6.39
CA VAL A 335 -8.53 5.05 -6.28
C VAL A 335 -9.11 5.15 -4.88
N GLY A 336 -8.28 5.05 -3.85
CA GLY A 336 -8.73 5.21 -2.47
C GLY A 336 -9.12 6.65 -2.11
N TYR A 337 -8.45 7.65 -2.69
CA TYR A 337 -8.72 9.07 -2.45
C TYR A 337 -9.98 9.56 -3.19
N ALA A 338 -10.17 9.12 -4.43
CA ALA A 338 -11.25 9.55 -5.33
C ALA A 338 -12.08 8.35 -5.79
N VAL A 339 -12.63 7.60 -4.82
CA VAL A 339 -13.46 6.42 -5.05
C VAL A 339 -14.59 6.67 -6.07
N ASP A 340 -15.24 7.83 -5.98
CA ASP A 340 -16.35 8.18 -6.88
C ASP A 340 -15.90 8.35 -8.34
N VAL A 341 -14.71 8.92 -8.56
CA VAL A 341 -14.12 9.10 -9.90
C VAL A 341 -13.72 7.75 -10.49
N PHE A 342 -13.22 6.83 -9.65
CA PHE A 342 -12.88 5.48 -10.07
C PHE A 342 -14.11 4.69 -10.55
N PHE A 343 -15.24 4.76 -9.84
CA PHE A 343 -16.47 4.11 -10.31
C PHE A 343 -17.02 4.76 -11.59
N ALA A 344 -16.99 6.09 -11.70
CA ALA A 344 -17.39 6.76 -12.94
C ALA A 344 -16.55 6.30 -14.14
N PHE A 345 -15.25 6.05 -13.94
CA PHE A 345 -14.38 5.47 -14.95
C PHE A 345 -14.78 4.03 -15.32
N LEU A 346 -15.04 3.16 -14.34
CA LEU A 346 -15.50 1.78 -14.59
C LEU A 346 -16.84 1.75 -15.33
N GLU A 347 -17.79 2.60 -14.95
CA GLU A 347 -19.07 2.74 -15.65
C GLU A 347 -18.88 3.25 -17.09
N GLY A 348 -17.93 4.17 -17.29
CA GLY A 348 -17.54 4.64 -18.62
C GLY A 348 -17.03 3.50 -19.50
N LEU A 349 -16.15 2.65 -18.98
CA LEU A 349 -15.67 1.45 -19.68
C LEU A 349 -16.82 0.47 -19.97
N LEU A 350 -17.68 0.19 -18.99
CA LEU A 350 -18.82 -0.70 -19.17
C LEU A 350 -19.73 -0.23 -20.32
N LYS A 351 -20.02 1.08 -20.39
CA LYS A 351 -20.83 1.68 -21.46
C LYS A 351 -20.19 1.53 -22.84
N VAL A 352 -18.86 1.58 -22.94
CA VAL A 352 -18.14 1.35 -24.21
C VAL A 352 -18.28 -0.11 -24.64
N PHE A 353 -18.12 -1.06 -23.72
CA PHE A 353 -18.28 -2.48 -24.02
C PHE A 353 -19.73 -2.84 -24.41
N SER A 354 -20.74 -2.31 -23.71
CA SER A 354 -22.15 -2.59 -24.03
C SER A 354 -22.65 -1.93 -25.32
N ARG A 355 -21.96 -0.91 -25.84
CA ARG A 355 -22.33 -0.28 -27.13
C ARG A 355 -22.02 -1.15 -28.35
N THR A 356 -21.23 -2.21 -28.19
CA THR A 356 -20.75 -3.06 -29.30
C THR A 356 -21.78 -4.15 -29.69
N GLU A 357 -22.87 -4.31 -28.96
CA GLU A 357 -23.77 -5.48 -29.08
C GLU A 357 -25.07 -5.27 -29.89
N VAL A 358 -25.26 -4.13 -30.56
CA VAL A 358 -26.46 -3.90 -31.40
C VAL A 358 -26.11 -3.73 -32.88
N PRO A 359 -26.17 -4.80 -33.70
CA PRO A 359 -26.23 -4.66 -35.14
C PRO A 359 -27.63 -4.19 -35.56
N PRO A 360 -27.75 -3.24 -36.51
CA PRO A 360 -29.05 -2.81 -37.01
C PRO A 360 -29.73 -3.94 -37.77
N ARG A 361 -30.96 -4.28 -37.39
CA ARG A 361 -31.86 -5.10 -38.21
C ARG A 361 -32.17 -4.31 -39.48
N THR A 362 -31.66 -4.78 -40.61
CA THR A 362 -32.02 -4.29 -41.94
C THR A 362 -33.52 -4.52 -42.17
N PRO A 363 -34.30 -3.48 -42.50
CA PRO A 363 -35.64 -3.69 -43.03
C PRO A 363 -35.55 -4.22 -44.47
N ALA A 364 -36.41 -5.19 -44.76
CA ALA A 364 -36.54 -5.90 -46.03
C ALA A 364 -37.00 -5.02 -47.20
#